data_AF-A0A2V4DTB9-F1
#
_entry.id   AF-A0A2V4DTB9-F1
#
_cell.length_a   1.000
_cell.length_b   1.000
_cell.length_c   1.000
_cell.angle_alpha   90.00
_cell.angle_beta   90.00
_cell.angle_gamma   90.00
#
_symmetry.space_group_name_H-M   'P 1'
#
loop_
_entity.id
_entity.type
_entity.pdbx_description
1 polymer ?
#
loop_
_entity_poly.entity_id
_entity_poly.type
_entity_poly.pdbx_seq_one_letter_code
_entity_poly.pdbx_strand_id
1 'polypeptide(L)'
;MKINEVTAEAVGKWQSIFSSLGIDVGNGKHCPCPVCGGKDRFRFDNKNGRGTYICNQCGSGDGLELIKNYYHCDAKEASNKVAEYLNLTVQVSHLTRCELAQRLNRSGYHCL
;
A
#
# COMPACT_ATOMS: atom_id res chain seq x y z
N MET A 1 4.65 -7.75 8.93
CA MET A 1 3.96 -6.48 9.24
C MET A 1 2.47 -6.75 9.27
N LYS A 2 1.74 -6.19 10.25
CA LYS A 2 0.28 -6.39 10.36
C LYS A 2 -0.45 -5.36 9.51
N ILE A 3 -1.59 -5.74 8.93
CA ILE A 3 -2.40 -4.85 8.07
C ILE A 3 -2.75 -3.55 8.80
N ASN A 4 -3.10 -3.62 10.09
CA ASN A 4 -3.45 -2.46 10.91
C ASN A 4 -2.29 -1.47 11.09
N GLU A 5 -1.04 -1.94 11.10
CA GLU A 5 0.14 -1.07 11.19
C GLU A 5 0.31 -0.30 9.88
N VAL A 6 0.17 -1.00 8.74
CA VAL A 6 0.26 -0.38 7.41
C VAL A 6 -0.81 0.68 7.23
N THR A 7 -2.06 0.39 7.60
CA THR A 7 -3.16 1.34 7.45
C THR A 7 -3.04 2.53 8.40
N ALA A 8 -2.45 2.35 9.58
CA ALA A 8 -2.13 3.44 10.50
C ALA A 8 -1.05 4.38 9.92
N GLU A 9 0.02 3.84 9.35
CA GLU A 9 1.09 4.62 8.70
C GLU A 9 0.64 5.34 7.42
N ALA A 10 -0.39 4.80 6.76
CA ALA A 10 -1.03 5.37 5.58
C ALA A 10 -1.96 6.55 5.89
N VAL A 11 -2.32 6.78 7.17
CA VAL A 11 -3.21 7.88 7.55
C VAL A 11 -2.63 9.22 7.09
N GLY A 12 -3.47 10.03 6.44
CA GLY A 12 -3.09 11.32 5.85
C GLY A 12 -2.39 11.23 4.50
N LYS A 13 -2.01 10.03 4.03
CA LYS A 13 -1.24 9.82 2.78
C LYS A 13 -2.03 9.12 1.67
N TRP A 14 -3.29 8.76 1.93
CA TRP A 14 -4.11 7.95 1.02
C TRP A 14 -4.25 8.52 -0.39
N GLN A 15 -4.41 9.83 -0.55
CA GLN A 15 -4.53 10.44 -1.88
C GLN A 15 -3.27 10.22 -2.73
N SER A 16 -2.09 10.33 -2.12
CA SER A 16 -0.82 10.05 -2.80
C SER A 16 -0.64 8.56 -3.08
N ILE A 17 -1.02 7.69 -2.14
CA ILE A 17 -1.01 6.23 -2.31
C ILE A 17 -1.87 5.84 -3.52
N PHE A 18 -3.12 6.32 -3.60
CA PHE A 18 -4.00 6.03 -4.73
C PHE A 18 -3.43 6.53 -6.05
N SER A 19 -2.91 7.75 -6.08
CA SER A 19 -2.31 8.34 -7.27
C SER A 19 -1.14 7.49 -7.78
N SER A 20 -0.29 7.00 -6.88
CA SER A 20 0.84 6.12 -7.24
C SER A 20 0.40 4.74 -7.72
N LEU A 21 -0.76 4.27 -7.28
CA LEU A 21 -1.37 3.02 -7.73
C LEU A 21 -2.20 3.19 -9.02
N GLY A 22 -2.29 4.41 -9.56
CA GLY A 22 -3.10 4.72 -10.74
C GLY A 22 -4.60 4.78 -10.46
N ILE A 23 -4.99 4.89 -9.19
CA ILE A 23 -6.38 5.03 -8.76
C ILE A 23 -6.71 6.52 -8.65
N ASP A 24 -7.57 7.02 -9.54
CA ASP A 24 -8.09 8.38 -9.44
C ASP A 24 -9.31 8.42 -8.50
N VAL A 25 -9.15 9.13 -7.39
CA VAL A 25 -10.20 9.35 -6.37
C VAL A 25 -10.71 10.78 -6.37
N GLY A 26 -10.22 11.63 -7.28
CA GLY A 26 -10.55 13.05 -7.34
C GLY A 26 -10.12 13.84 -6.10
N ASN A 27 -10.79 14.97 -5.88
CA ASN A 27 -10.50 15.94 -4.80
C ASN A 27 -11.66 16.07 -3.79
N GLY A 28 -12.39 14.98 -3.57
CA GLY A 28 -13.55 14.93 -2.66
C GLY A 28 -14.87 15.46 -3.22
N LYS A 29 -14.89 15.81 -4.49
CA LYS A 29 -16.11 16.04 -5.28
C LYS A 29 -16.65 14.72 -5.84
N HIS A 30 -17.90 14.77 -6.32
CA HIS A 30 -18.49 13.66 -7.05
C HIS A 30 -17.71 13.40 -8.33
N CYS A 31 -17.31 12.15 -8.54
CA CYS A 31 -16.55 11.71 -9.71
C CYS A 31 -16.94 10.28 -10.11
N PRO A 32 -16.47 9.78 -11.26
CA PRO A 32 -16.61 8.38 -11.65
C PRO A 32 -16.01 7.46 -10.59
N CYS A 33 -16.64 6.31 -10.34
CA CYS A 33 -16.06 5.33 -9.43
C CYS A 33 -14.87 4.64 -10.10
N PRO A 34 -13.69 4.58 -9.47
CA PRO A 34 -12.56 3.84 -10.04
C PRO A 34 -12.80 2.32 -10.10
N VAL A 35 -13.72 1.79 -9.30
CA VAL A 35 -14.05 0.35 -9.25
C VAL A 35 -15.14 -0.03 -10.27
N CYS A 36 -16.24 0.72 -10.32
CA CYS A 36 -17.41 0.36 -11.15
C CYS A 36 -17.75 1.38 -12.25
N GLY A 37 -16.97 2.45 -12.39
CA GLY A 37 -17.19 3.52 -13.36
C GLY A 37 -18.38 4.43 -13.05
N GLY A 38 -19.00 4.99 -14.10
CA GLY A 38 -20.08 5.98 -14.02
C GLY A 38 -19.61 7.42 -14.23
N LYS A 39 -20.40 8.38 -13.76
CA LYS A 39 -20.12 9.82 -13.93
C LYS A 39 -19.81 10.56 -12.62
N ASP A 40 -20.57 10.28 -11.56
CA ASP A 40 -20.61 11.15 -10.37
C ASP A 40 -20.96 10.41 -9.06
N ARG A 41 -20.84 9.08 -9.04
CA ARG A 41 -21.34 8.23 -7.94
C ARG A 41 -20.33 7.98 -6.82
N PHE A 42 -19.06 8.36 -7.02
CA PHE A 42 -17.98 8.17 -6.06
C PHE A 42 -17.59 9.49 -5.42
N ARG A 43 -17.31 9.44 -4.12
CA ARG A 43 -16.81 10.57 -3.34
C ARG A 43 -15.74 10.10 -2.37
N PHE A 44 -14.57 10.72 -2.45
CA PHE A 44 -13.50 10.55 -1.49
C PHE A 44 -13.69 11.52 -0.31
N ASP A 45 -14.20 11.06 0.82
CA ASP A 45 -14.48 11.91 1.98
C ASP A 45 -13.31 11.95 2.99
N ASN A 46 -12.35 11.03 2.89
CA ASN A 46 -11.10 10.99 3.65
C ASN A 46 -11.25 11.32 5.15
N LYS A 47 -12.32 10.82 5.78
CA LYS A 47 -12.63 11.09 7.19
C LYS A 47 -11.49 10.60 8.07
N ASN A 48 -11.05 11.48 8.95
CA ASN A 48 -9.93 11.28 9.88
C ASN A 48 -8.63 10.88 9.17
N GLY A 49 -8.47 11.25 7.89
CA GLY A 49 -7.30 10.90 7.09
C GLY A 49 -7.16 9.41 6.80
N ARG A 50 -8.21 8.58 6.97
CA ARG A 50 -8.14 7.12 6.75
C ARG A 50 -8.39 6.68 5.31
N GLY A 51 -8.52 7.64 4.39
CA GLY A 51 -8.81 7.33 2.99
C GLY A 51 -10.21 6.80 2.76
N THR A 52 -11.17 7.18 3.61
CA THR A 52 -12.56 6.72 3.43
C THR A 52 -13.18 7.24 2.15
N TYR A 53 -14.10 6.45 1.62
CA TYR A 53 -14.83 6.76 0.41
C TYR A 53 -16.27 6.27 0.50
N ILE A 54 -17.11 6.84 -0.35
CA ILE A 54 -18.49 6.42 -0.54
C ILE A 54 -18.76 6.26 -2.02
N CYS A 55 -19.32 5.13 -2.41
CA CYS A 55 -19.88 4.90 -3.74
C CYS A 55 -21.34 4.45 -3.61
N ASN A 56 -22.25 5.08 -4.35
CA ASN A 56 -23.68 4.75 -4.29
C ASN A 56 -24.03 3.34 -4.82
N GLN A 57 -23.09 2.62 -5.45
CA GLN A 57 -23.29 1.25 -5.93
C GLN A 57 -22.38 0.22 -5.26
N CYS A 58 -21.09 0.54 -5.09
CA CYS A 58 -20.15 -0.38 -4.43
C CYS A 58 -20.27 -0.35 -2.90
N GLY A 59 -20.93 0.68 -2.34
CA GLY A 59 -20.94 0.94 -0.90
C GLY A 59 -19.80 1.87 -0.46
N SER A 60 -19.60 1.92 0.85
CA SER A 60 -18.57 2.74 1.51
C SER A 60 -17.47 1.88 2.12
N GLY A 61 -16.25 2.40 2.16
CA GLY A 61 -15.10 1.70 2.74
C GLY A 61 -13.98 2.65 3.17
N ASP A 62 -12.89 2.07 3.64
CA ASP A 62 -11.63 2.77 3.90
C ASP A 62 -10.67 2.64 2.71
N GLY A 63 -9.46 3.20 2.85
CA GLY A 63 -8.55 3.21 1.74
C GLY A 63 -8.00 1.83 1.35
N LEU A 64 -7.90 0.89 2.29
CA LEU A 64 -7.48 -0.47 1.97
C LEU A 64 -8.58 -1.22 1.24
N GLU A 65 -9.83 -1.03 1.65
CA GLU A 65 -10.99 -1.64 1.00
C GLU A 65 -11.14 -1.15 -0.44
N LEU A 66 -10.82 0.11 -0.72
CA LEU A 66 -10.82 0.64 -2.09
C LEU A 66 -9.80 -0.09 -2.98
N ILE A 67 -8.58 -0.31 -2.48
CA ILE A 67 -7.51 -1.01 -3.20
C ILE A 67 -7.90 -2.47 -3.48
N LYS A 68 -8.47 -3.16 -2.48
CA LYS A 68 -8.98 -4.53 -2.64
C LYS A 68 -10.01 -4.61 -3.77
N ASN A 69 -10.97 -3.69 -3.75
CA ASN A 69 -12.05 -3.66 -4.73
C ASN A 69 -11.55 -3.29 -6.13
N TYR A 70 -10.57 -2.39 -6.23
CA TYR A 70 -10.00 -1.95 -7.52
C TYR A 70 -9.14 -3.03 -8.19
N TYR A 71 -8.28 -3.70 -7.43
CA TYR A 71 -7.38 -4.74 -7.96
C TYR A 71 -7.98 -6.16 -7.90
N HIS A 72 -9.17 -6.32 -7.33
CA HIS A 72 -9.78 -7.63 -7.06
C HIS A 72 -8.85 -8.57 -6.28
N CYS A 73 -8.17 -8.02 -5.26
CA CYS A 73 -7.18 -8.73 -4.46
C CYS A 73 -7.60 -8.88 -2.99
N ASP A 74 -6.89 -9.72 -2.25
CA ASP A 74 -7.13 -9.88 -0.81
C ASP A 74 -6.52 -8.73 0.02
N ALA A 75 -6.87 -8.68 1.31
CA ALA A 75 -6.41 -7.62 2.19
C ALA A 75 -4.88 -7.63 2.40
N LYS A 76 -4.24 -8.79 2.27
CA LYS A 76 -2.79 -8.92 2.43
C LYS A 76 -2.07 -8.33 1.23
N GLU A 77 -2.49 -8.69 0.02
CA GLU A 77 -1.97 -8.14 -1.23
C GLU A 77 -2.19 -6.62 -1.32
N ALA A 78 -3.39 -6.14 -0.96
CA ALA A 78 -3.66 -4.71 -0.87
C ALA A 78 -2.71 -4.02 0.13
N SER A 79 -2.50 -4.61 1.31
CA SER A 79 -1.59 -4.04 2.31
C SER A 79 -0.13 -4.02 1.86
N ASN A 80 0.31 -5.02 1.08
CA ASN A 80 1.66 -5.07 0.53
C ASN A 80 1.88 -3.91 -0.46
N LYS A 81 0.90 -3.59 -1.31
CA LYS A 81 0.97 -2.44 -2.24
C LYS A 81 1.12 -1.12 -1.48
N VAL A 82 0.38 -0.95 -0.39
CA VAL A 82 0.49 0.24 0.46
C VAL A 82 1.84 0.29 1.18
N ALA A 83 2.30 -0.84 1.72
CA ALA A 83 3.58 -0.94 2.40
C ALA A 83 4.76 -0.64 1.46
N GLU A 84 4.69 -1.09 0.22
CA GLU A 84 5.70 -0.83 -0.82
C GLU A 84 5.79 0.67 -1.12
N TYR A 85 4.65 1.34 -1.31
CA TYR A 85 4.61 2.80 -1.48
C TYR A 85 5.17 3.56 -0.27
N LEU A 86 4.82 3.12 0.94
CA LEU A 86 5.30 3.72 2.18
C LEU A 86 6.75 3.35 2.50
N ASN A 87 7.43 2.54 1.67
CA ASN A 87 8.76 2.00 1.92
C ASN A 87 8.87 1.29 3.30
N LEU A 88 7.77 0.69 3.75
CA LEU A 88 7.71 -0.11 4.98
C LEU A 88 8.13 -1.57 4.71
N THR A 89 8.42 -1.89 3.46
CA THR A 89 8.89 -3.19 3.00
C THR A 89 10.34 -3.41 3.40
N VAL A 90 10.50 -4.05 4.56
CA VAL A 90 11.74 -4.69 5.03
C VAL A 90 12.91 -3.70 5.13
N GLN A 91 13.29 -3.38 6.37
CA GLN A 91 14.69 -3.13 6.65
C GLN A 91 15.45 -4.34 6.06
N VAL A 92 15.97 -4.20 4.84
CA VAL A 92 17.15 -4.94 4.44
C VAL A 92 18.22 -4.33 5.34
N SER A 93 18.23 -4.73 6.61
CA SER A 93 19.42 -4.64 7.43
C SER A 93 20.40 -5.59 6.75
N HIS A 94 21.08 -5.03 5.76
CA HIS A 94 22.40 -5.38 5.30
C HIS A 94 22.61 -6.87 4.98
N LEU A 95 22.35 -7.26 3.74
CA LEU A 95 23.25 -8.16 3.01
C LEU A 95 23.26 -7.71 1.55
N THR A 96 23.99 -6.63 1.28
CA THR A 96 24.59 -6.43 -0.03
C THR A 96 25.34 -7.72 -0.40
N ARG A 97 25.22 -8.17 -1.65
CA ARG A 97 25.93 -9.35 -2.19
C ARG A 97 27.45 -9.37 -1.91
N CYS A 98 28.04 -8.25 -1.49
CA CYS A 98 29.46 -8.15 -1.13
C CYS A 98 29.81 -8.68 0.27
N GLU A 99 28.88 -8.77 1.24
CA GLU A 99 29.24 -9.17 2.61
C GLU A 99 29.19 -10.68 2.88
N LEU A 100 28.41 -11.46 2.12
CA LEU A 100 28.39 -12.92 2.27
C LEU A 100 29.70 -13.58 1.81
N ALA A 101 30.44 -12.94 0.90
CA ALA A 101 31.74 -13.43 0.43
C ALA A 101 32.86 -13.32 1.48
N GLN A 102 32.69 -12.46 2.51
CA GLN A 102 33.76 -12.19 3.48
C GLN A 102 33.70 -13.11 4.71
N ARG A 103 32.56 -13.73 5.01
CA ARG A 103 32.41 -14.66 6.15
C ARG A 103 32.75 -16.12 5.84
N LEU A 104 32.71 -16.54 4.57
CA LEU A 104 33.02 -17.92 4.18
C LEU A 104 34.51 -18.17 3.88
N ASN A 105 35.36 -17.13 3.81
CA ASN A 105 36.80 -17.25 3.55
C ASN A 105 37.70 -17.15 4.80
N ARG A 106 37.13 -17.16 6.02
CA ARG A 106 37.92 -17.09 7.27
C ARG A 106 37.89 -18.32 8.17
N SER A 107 37.37 -19.46 7.69
CA SER A 107 37.46 -20.72 8.42
C SER A 107 38.11 -21.82 7.58
N GLY A 108 39.36 -21.60 7.17
CA GLY A 108 40.08 -22.55 6.33
C GLY A 108 41.62 -22.51 6.36
N TYR A 109 42.26 -21.89 7.36
CA TYR A 109 43.72 -22.04 7.53
C TYR A 109 44.04 -22.30 9.01
N HIS A 110 43.96 -23.58 9.40
CA HIS A 110 44.73 -24.10 10.50
C HIS A 110 45.87 -24.96 9.92
N CYS A 111 47.09 -24.62 10.33
CA CYS A 111 48.35 -25.37 10.34
C CYS A 111 48.70 -26.29 9.16
N LEU A 112 49.74 -25.90 8.41
CA LEU A 112 50.99 -26.65 8.25
C LEU A 112 52.17 -25.67 8.15
#